data_AF-A0A349PAT7-F1
#
_entry.id   AF-A0A349PAT7-F1
#
_cell.length_a   1.000
_cell.length_b   1.000
_cell.length_c   1.000
_cell.angle_alpha   90.00
_cell.angle_beta   90.00
_cell.angle_gamma   90.00
#
_symmetry.space_group_name_H-M   'P 1'
#
loop_
_entity.id
_entity.type
_entity.pdbx_description
1 polymer ?
#
loop_
_entity_poly.entity_id
_entity_poly.type
_entity_poly.pdbx_seq_one_letter_code
_entity_poly.pdbx_strand_id
1 'polypeptide(L)'
;MKKHLTLGLALFFAAACATAQKHKNAPEWTIKGAGAFEESGKRVFYGVGMAPAAIADESLRRETADNRARADIQKIFSTSIESAMTIYTASEGEKAERVLKTFQSGKLSWVQIVDRYQAPDGAIYSLAKLDLEQI
;
A
#
# COMPACT_ATOMS: atom_id res chain seq x y z
N MET A 1 43.31 23.42 44.44
CA MET A 1 43.24 24.04 43.09
C MET A 1 42.72 23.00 42.11
N LYS A 2 41.58 23.27 41.43
CA LYS A 2 41.29 22.96 40.01
C LYS A 2 41.43 21.46 39.58
N LYS A 3 40.43 20.73 39.07
CA LYS A 3 39.27 21.08 38.23
C LYS A 3 38.27 19.91 38.22
N HIS A 4 36.99 20.24 38.17
CA HIS A 4 35.91 19.35 37.73
C HIS A 4 36.14 18.95 36.27
N LEU A 5 36.10 17.66 35.96
CA LEU A 5 36.08 17.16 34.58
C LEU A 5 34.77 16.38 34.39
N THR A 6 33.73 17.11 34.02
CA THR A 6 32.46 16.61 33.50
C THR A 6 32.73 15.84 32.20
N LEU A 7 32.58 14.52 32.24
CA LEU A 7 32.62 13.65 31.07
C LEU A 7 31.25 13.72 30.39
N GLY A 8 31.16 14.53 29.34
CA GLY A 8 29.94 14.69 28.53
C GLY A 8 29.64 13.43 27.72
N LEU A 9 28.53 12.78 28.03
CA LEU A 9 27.91 11.73 27.22
C LEU A 9 27.23 12.38 26.01
N ALA A 10 27.93 12.43 24.87
CA ALA A 10 27.34 12.86 23.61
C ALA A 10 26.50 11.71 23.01
N LEU A 11 25.19 11.77 23.22
CA LEU A 11 24.19 10.99 22.51
C LEU A 11 24.19 11.40 21.03
N PHE A 12 24.81 10.59 20.16
CA PHE A 12 24.60 10.66 18.72
C PHE A 12 23.22 10.09 18.39
N PHE A 13 22.19 10.94 18.43
CA PHE A 13 20.92 10.69 17.76
C PHE A 13 21.15 10.82 16.25
N ALA A 14 21.55 9.73 15.60
CA ALA A 14 21.44 9.64 14.15
C ALA A 14 19.96 9.49 13.80
N ALA A 15 19.32 10.62 13.45
CA ALA A 15 18.04 10.62 12.77
C ALA A 15 18.25 9.91 11.42
N ALA A 16 17.93 8.62 11.38
CA ALA A 16 17.83 7.85 10.16
C ALA A 16 16.60 8.36 9.39
N CYS A 17 16.78 9.43 8.62
CA CYS A 17 15.85 9.76 7.55
C CYS A 17 15.85 8.56 6.60
N ALA A 18 14.74 7.83 6.57
CA ALA A 18 14.49 6.78 5.59
C ALA A 18 14.39 7.44 4.20
N THR A 19 15.54 7.60 3.53
CA THR A 19 15.57 7.95 2.12
C THR A 19 14.94 6.80 1.34
N ALA A 20 13.73 7.00 0.82
CA ALA A 20 13.13 6.12 -0.16
C ALA A 20 14.01 6.12 -1.41
N GLN A 21 14.88 5.12 -1.53
CA GLN A 21 15.83 5.02 -2.64
C GLN A 21 15.07 4.67 -3.92
N LYS A 22 14.75 5.70 -4.72
CA LYS A 22 14.16 5.53 -6.05
C LYS A 22 15.15 4.81 -6.95
N HIS A 23 14.89 3.54 -7.24
CA HIS A 23 15.64 2.84 -8.29
C HIS A 23 15.35 3.53 -9.62
N LYS A 24 16.40 3.88 -10.37
CA LYS A 24 16.34 4.69 -11.60
C LYS A 24 15.39 4.12 -12.68
N ASN A 25 15.10 2.81 -12.61
CA ASN A 25 14.26 2.08 -13.56
C ASN A 25 13.00 1.47 -12.92
N ALA A 26 12.69 1.78 -11.66
CA ALA A 26 11.48 1.26 -11.04
C ALA A 26 10.23 1.95 -11.64
N PRO A 27 9.17 1.19 -11.95
CA PRO A 27 7.89 1.76 -12.33
C PRO A 27 7.40 2.76 -11.28
N GLU A 28 6.79 3.84 -11.72
CA GLU A 28 6.38 4.94 -10.84
C GLU A 28 5.43 4.49 -9.71
N TRP A 29 4.57 3.51 -10.00
CA TRP A 29 3.61 2.96 -9.03
C TRP A 29 4.29 2.33 -7.80
N THR A 30 5.53 1.87 -7.92
CA THR A 30 6.30 1.29 -6.79
C THR A 30 6.64 2.35 -5.73
N ILE A 31 6.63 3.64 -6.09
CA ILE A 31 6.96 4.77 -5.22
C ILE A 31 5.71 5.55 -4.84
N LYS A 32 4.75 5.69 -5.78
CA LYS A 32 3.45 6.31 -5.50
C LYS A 32 2.69 5.57 -4.39
N GLY A 33 2.86 4.25 -4.30
CA GLY A 33 2.18 3.43 -3.33
C GLY A 33 0.72 3.18 -3.70
N ALA A 34 -0.02 2.68 -2.73
CA ALA A 34 -1.41 2.28 -2.89
C ALA A 34 -2.39 3.46 -2.64
N GLY A 35 -3.60 3.35 -3.17
CA GLY A 35 -4.61 4.41 -3.01
C GLY A 35 -5.79 4.29 -3.97
N ALA A 36 -6.70 5.25 -3.86
CA ALA A 36 -7.79 5.46 -4.81
C ALA A 36 -7.38 6.51 -5.84
N PHE A 37 -7.52 6.20 -7.12
CA PHE A 37 -7.13 7.07 -8.23
C PHE A 37 -8.27 7.22 -9.22
N GLU A 38 -8.33 8.37 -9.89
CA GLU A 38 -9.20 8.56 -11.05
C GLU A 38 -8.42 8.29 -12.33
N GLU A 39 -8.93 7.34 -13.12
CA GLU A 39 -8.37 6.95 -14.41
C GLU A 39 -9.47 6.99 -15.45
N SER A 40 -9.36 7.88 -16.45
CA SER A 40 -10.35 8.04 -17.52
C SER A 40 -11.80 8.26 -17.01
N GLY A 41 -11.95 9.02 -15.92
CA GLY A 41 -13.24 9.29 -15.28
C GLY A 41 -13.77 8.17 -14.38
N LYS A 42 -12.98 7.11 -14.17
CA LYS A 42 -13.35 5.96 -13.34
C LYS A 42 -12.55 5.94 -12.04
N ARG A 43 -13.18 5.55 -10.93
CA ARG A 43 -12.48 5.35 -9.65
C ARG A 43 -11.94 3.94 -9.57
N VAL A 44 -10.62 3.85 -9.45
CA VAL A 44 -9.88 2.61 -9.38
C VAL A 44 -9.08 2.60 -8.08
N PHE A 45 -9.11 1.49 -7.36
CA PHE A 45 -8.21 1.28 -6.22
C PHE A 45 -6.99 0.49 -6.67
N TYR A 46 -5.82 0.95 -6.25
CA TYR A 46 -4.56 0.24 -6.44
C TYR A 46 -4.00 -0.17 -5.07
N GLY A 47 -3.47 -1.38 -4.98
CA GLY A 47 -2.73 -1.91 -3.83
C GLY A 47 -1.33 -2.31 -4.22
N VAL A 48 -0.37 -2.13 -3.31
CA VAL A 48 1.04 -2.46 -3.57
C VAL A 48 1.53 -3.45 -2.53
N GLY A 49 1.98 -4.61 -2.99
CA GLY A 49 2.57 -5.65 -2.14
C GLY A 49 4.03 -5.83 -2.43
N MET A 50 4.84 -6.03 -1.39
CA MET A 50 6.28 -6.31 -1.51
C MET A 50 6.61 -7.63 -0.83
N ALA A 51 7.42 -8.47 -1.46
CA ALA A 51 8.05 -9.64 -0.87
C ALA A 51 9.59 -9.50 -0.90
N PRO A 52 10.28 -9.65 0.24
CA PRO A 52 11.73 -9.47 0.31
C PRO A 52 12.46 -10.64 -0.36
N ALA A 53 13.69 -10.38 -0.79
CA ALA A 53 14.59 -11.40 -1.35
C ALA A 53 14.93 -12.55 -0.39
N ALA A 54 14.68 -12.37 0.92
CA ALA A 54 14.87 -13.40 1.94
C ALA A 54 13.96 -14.64 1.74
N ILE A 55 12.85 -14.51 1.00
CA ILE A 55 12.06 -15.65 0.57
C ILE A 55 12.78 -16.29 -0.62
N ALA A 56 13.42 -17.43 -0.43
CA ALA A 56 14.31 -18.04 -1.43
C ALA A 56 13.56 -18.46 -2.70
N ASP A 57 12.45 -19.18 -2.55
CA ASP A 57 11.64 -19.65 -3.68
C ASP A 57 10.96 -18.48 -4.39
N GLU A 58 11.23 -18.33 -5.69
CA GLU A 58 10.70 -17.20 -6.46
C GLU A 58 9.18 -17.26 -6.61
N SER A 59 8.60 -18.45 -6.78
CA SER A 59 7.15 -18.62 -6.92
C SER A 59 6.44 -18.19 -5.64
N LEU A 60 6.94 -18.63 -4.49
CA LEU A 60 6.44 -18.23 -3.18
C LEU A 60 6.64 -16.73 -2.94
N ARG A 61 7.79 -16.17 -3.34
CA ARG A 61 8.07 -14.73 -3.22
C ARG A 61 7.08 -13.91 -4.05
N ARG A 62 6.80 -14.33 -5.28
CA ARG A 62 5.80 -13.73 -6.17
C ARG A 62 4.40 -13.81 -5.58
N GLU A 63 3.98 -15.00 -5.12
CA GLU A 63 2.68 -15.20 -4.50
C GLU A 63 2.53 -14.35 -3.23
N THR A 64 3.60 -14.24 -2.43
CA THR A 64 3.61 -13.40 -1.24
C THR A 64 3.41 -11.93 -1.57
N ALA A 65 4.07 -11.42 -2.62
CA ALA A 65 3.89 -10.04 -3.07
C ALA A 65 2.46 -9.81 -3.57
N ASP A 66 1.92 -10.73 -4.37
CA ASP A 66 0.55 -10.67 -4.88
C ASP A 66 -0.50 -10.67 -3.75
N ASN A 67 -0.34 -11.55 -2.76
CA ASN A 67 -1.25 -11.63 -1.62
C ASN A 67 -1.20 -10.37 -0.76
N ARG A 68 -0.01 -9.79 -0.56
CA ARG A 68 0.15 -8.52 0.14
C ARG A 68 -0.49 -7.36 -0.63
N ALA A 69 -0.39 -7.33 -1.96
CA ALA A 69 -1.02 -6.30 -2.78
C ALA A 69 -2.55 -6.35 -2.67
N ARG A 70 -3.14 -7.55 -2.64
CA ARG A 70 -4.59 -7.73 -2.39
C ARG A 70 -5.00 -7.32 -0.98
N ALA A 71 -4.19 -7.67 0.02
CA ALA A 71 -4.43 -7.25 1.41
C ALA A 71 -4.36 -5.72 1.57
N ASP A 72 -3.51 -5.05 0.81
CA ASP A 72 -3.40 -3.60 0.83
C ASP A 72 -4.65 -2.91 0.24
N ILE A 73 -5.24 -3.47 -0.82
CA ILE A 73 -6.57 -3.03 -1.31
C ILE A 73 -7.64 -3.23 -0.23
N GLN A 74 -7.65 -4.39 0.45
CA GLN A 74 -8.62 -4.63 1.52
C GLN A 74 -8.51 -3.56 2.61
N LYS A 75 -7.29 -3.19 3.02
CA LYS A 75 -7.05 -2.13 4.00
C LYS A 75 -7.60 -0.78 3.53
N ILE A 76 -7.28 -0.35 2.31
CA ILE A 76 -7.76 0.92 1.75
C ILE A 76 -9.29 0.93 1.66
N PHE A 77 -9.85 -0.20 1.23
CA PHE A 77 -11.28 -0.36 1.08
C PHE A 77 -11.99 -0.30 2.43
N SER A 78 -11.47 -0.97 3.47
CA SER A 78 -11.97 -0.89 4.84
C SER A 78 -11.93 0.55 5.39
N THR A 79 -10.81 1.26 5.24
CA THR A 79 -10.72 2.67 5.66
C THR A 79 -11.68 3.58 4.89
N SER A 80 -11.91 3.28 3.60
CA SER A 80 -12.87 4.02 2.77
C SER A 80 -14.31 3.80 3.26
N ILE A 81 -14.67 2.58 3.69
CA ILE A 81 -15.98 2.27 4.27
C ILE A 81 -16.17 2.96 5.62
N GLU A 82 -15.19 2.89 6.51
CA GLU A 82 -15.25 3.59 7.82
C GLU A 82 -15.49 5.09 7.63
N SER A 83 -14.79 5.68 6.65
CA SER A 83 -14.99 7.09 6.27
C SER A 83 -16.39 7.32 5.67
N ALA A 84 -16.86 6.43 4.80
CA ALA A 84 -18.18 6.54 4.17
C ALA A 84 -19.34 6.37 5.18
N MET A 85 -19.23 5.46 6.13
CA MET A 85 -20.18 5.29 7.25
C MET A 85 -20.23 6.53 8.15
N THR A 86 -19.09 7.21 8.31
CA THR A 86 -19.03 8.50 9.01
C THR A 86 -19.76 9.60 8.23
N ILE A 87 -19.72 9.58 6.89
CA ILE A 87 -20.43 10.54 6.02
C ILE A 87 -21.91 10.16 5.81
N TYR A 88 -22.29 8.90 6.04
CA TYR A 88 -23.68 8.44 6.00
C TYR A 88 -24.58 9.25 6.95
N THR A 89 -24.04 9.77 8.04
CA THR A 89 -24.76 10.67 8.96
C THR A 89 -24.84 12.12 8.47
N ALA A 90 -24.12 12.49 7.39
CA ALA A 90 -23.88 13.88 7.01
C ALA A 90 -24.47 14.34 5.65
N SER A 91 -24.75 13.46 4.67
CA SER A 91 -25.59 13.73 3.45
C SER A 91 -25.30 12.82 2.24
N GLU A 92 -24.28 11.95 2.26
CA GLU A 92 -23.90 11.13 1.08
C GLU A 92 -24.25 9.62 1.21
N GLY A 93 -25.48 9.31 1.67
CA GLY A 93 -25.90 7.94 1.99
C GLY A 93 -25.78 6.92 0.84
N GLU A 94 -26.11 7.33 -0.39
CA GLU A 94 -26.10 6.45 -1.57
C GLU A 94 -24.68 5.99 -1.97
N LYS A 95 -23.68 6.86 -1.76
CA LYS A 95 -22.26 6.54 -2.03
C LYS A 95 -21.72 5.52 -1.02
N ALA A 96 -22.06 5.69 0.25
CA ALA A 96 -21.68 4.74 1.30
C ALA A 96 -22.35 3.37 1.09
N GLU A 97 -23.61 3.36 0.67
CA GLU A 97 -24.37 2.13 0.39
C GLU A 97 -23.73 1.29 -0.73
N ARG A 98 -23.27 1.92 -1.82
CA ARG A 98 -22.60 1.21 -2.92
C ARG A 98 -21.28 0.55 -2.49
N VAL A 99 -20.48 1.25 -1.69
CA VAL A 99 -19.21 0.71 -1.16
C VAL A 99 -19.49 -0.43 -0.18
N LEU A 100 -20.49 -0.29 0.69
CA LEU A 100 -20.91 -1.33 1.64
C LEU A 100 -21.44 -2.58 0.93
N LYS A 101 -22.25 -2.43 -0.12
CA LYS A 101 -22.76 -3.58 -0.89
C LYS A 101 -21.63 -4.35 -1.58
N THR A 102 -20.63 -3.63 -2.09
CA THR A 102 -19.43 -4.24 -2.66
C THR A 102 -18.68 -5.06 -1.61
N PHE A 103 -18.54 -4.54 -0.38
CA PHE A 103 -17.96 -5.26 0.75
C PHE A 103 -18.73 -6.53 1.11
N GLN A 104 -20.05 -6.41 1.34
CA GLN A 104 -20.91 -7.52 1.72
C GLN A 104 -20.98 -8.62 0.66
N SER A 105 -20.84 -8.24 -0.61
CA SER A 105 -20.84 -9.20 -1.71
C SER A 105 -19.58 -10.07 -1.78
N GLY A 106 -18.54 -9.79 -0.98
CA GLY A 106 -17.29 -10.56 -0.98
C GLY A 106 -16.56 -10.53 -2.32
N LYS A 107 -16.94 -9.60 -3.22
CA LYS A 107 -16.47 -9.46 -4.60
C LYS A 107 -15.04 -8.89 -4.69
N LEU A 108 -14.17 -9.27 -3.75
CA LEU A 108 -12.72 -9.09 -3.87
C LEU A 108 -12.11 -10.02 -4.94
N SER A 109 -12.91 -10.93 -5.50
CA SER A 109 -12.57 -11.72 -6.69
C SER A 109 -12.22 -10.88 -7.93
N TRP A 110 -12.61 -9.60 -7.97
CA TRP A 110 -12.26 -8.66 -9.05
C TRP A 110 -10.93 -7.94 -8.81
N VAL A 111 -10.22 -8.24 -7.72
CA VAL A 111 -8.87 -7.71 -7.50
C VAL A 111 -7.87 -8.46 -8.39
N GLN A 112 -7.39 -7.78 -9.42
CA GLN A 112 -6.46 -8.34 -10.40
C GLN A 112 -5.03 -7.86 -10.15
N ILE A 113 -4.05 -8.74 -10.32
CA ILE A 113 -2.65 -8.33 -10.39
C ILE A 113 -2.39 -7.82 -11.81
N VAL A 114 -2.10 -6.53 -11.93
CA VAL A 114 -1.97 -5.85 -13.23
C VAL A 114 -0.52 -5.56 -13.61
N ASP A 115 0.39 -5.57 -12.64
CA ASP A 115 1.82 -5.40 -12.90
C ASP A 115 2.68 -6.03 -11.79
N ARG A 116 3.94 -6.32 -12.11
CA ARG A 116 4.97 -6.77 -11.17
C ARG A 116 6.32 -6.18 -11.52
N TYR A 117 7.10 -5.84 -10.50
CA TYR A 117 8.45 -5.34 -10.64
C TYR A 117 9.40 -6.10 -9.71
N GLN A 118 10.52 -6.59 -10.26
CA GLN A 118 11.61 -7.15 -9.46
C GLN A 118 12.71 -6.10 -9.31
N ALA A 119 12.99 -5.73 -8.07
CA ALA A 119 14.05 -4.78 -7.75
C ALA A 119 15.44 -5.46 -7.85
N PRO A 120 16.52 -4.68 -8.03
CA PRO A 120 17.87 -5.20 -8.14
C PRO A 120 18.36 -5.99 -6.91
N ASP A 121 17.78 -5.73 -5.74
CA ASP A 121 18.04 -6.45 -4.50
C ASP A 121 17.33 -7.81 -4.42
N GLY A 122 16.52 -8.15 -5.42
CA GLY A 122 15.74 -9.39 -5.52
C GLY A 122 14.34 -9.33 -4.91
N ALA A 123 13.94 -8.18 -4.33
CA ALA A 123 12.57 -8.00 -3.85
C ALA A 123 11.58 -7.97 -5.03
N ILE A 124 10.39 -8.54 -4.83
CA ILE A 124 9.30 -8.50 -5.80
C ILE A 124 8.20 -7.57 -5.29
N TYR A 125 7.78 -6.65 -6.14
CA TYR A 125 6.64 -5.78 -5.96
C TYR A 125 5.52 -6.24 -6.88
N SER A 126 4.28 -6.21 -6.39
CA SER A 126 3.08 -6.51 -7.16
C SER A 126 2.08 -5.37 -7.03
N LEU A 127 1.48 -5.00 -8.17
CA LEU A 127 0.41 -4.02 -8.25
C LEU A 127 -0.92 -4.72 -8.44
N ALA A 128 -1.82 -4.55 -7.48
CA ALA A 128 -3.19 -5.00 -7.57
C ALA A 128 -4.10 -3.84 -7.99
N LYS A 129 -5.16 -4.13 -8.76
CA LYS A 129 -6.18 -3.19 -9.21
C LYS A 129 -7.57 -3.71 -8.85
N LEU A 130 -8.42 -2.83 -8.34
CA LEU A 130 -9.85 -3.05 -8.16
C LEU A 130 -10.61 -1.94 -8.91
N ASP A 131 -11.38 -2.34 -9.90
CA ASP A 131 -12.28 -1.48 -10.66
C ASP A 131 -13.71 -1.64 -10.12
N LEU A 132 -14.27 -0.58 -9.54
CA LEU A 132 -15.61 -0.62 -8.96
C LEU A 132 -16.73 -0.69 -10.01
N GLU A 133 -16.47 -0.36 -11.27
CA GLU A 133 -17.49 -0.46 -12.31
C GLU A 133 -17.70 -1.90 -12.80
N GLN A 134 -16.76 -2.79 -12.51
CA GLN A 134 -16.86 -4.22 -12.84
C GLN A 134 -17.66 -5.02 -11.78
N ILE A 135 -18.31 -4.33 -10.83
CA ILE A 135 -19.00 -4.90 -9.67
C ILE A 135 -20.50 -4.73 -9.78
#